data_AF-A0A3L7ZIH9-F1
#
_entry.id   AF-A0A3L7ZIH9-F1
#
_cell.length_a   1.000
_cell.length_b   1.000
_cell.length_c   1.000
_cell.angle_alpha   90.00
_cell.angle_beta   90.00
_cell.angle_gamma   90.00
#
_symmetry.space_group_name_H-M   'P 1'
#
loop_
_entity.id
_entity.type
_entity.pdbx_description
1 polymer ?
#
loop_
_entity_poly.entity_id
_entity_poly.type
_entity_poly.pdbx_seq_one_letter_code
_entity_poly.pdbx_strand_id
1 'polypeptide(L)'
;DGVTHDLQPTIDRIRSGKLFTFRHDGATYYNNEGKLPNLSNGVYKEYVHPTPGLTRGAGPMRVITGGSKMWFTPDHYGTMIQIKF
;
A
#
# COMPACT_ATOMS: atom_id res chain seq x y z
N ASP A 1 -10.32 14.14 -3.62
CA ASP A 1 -11.79 14.18 -3.39
C ASP A 1 -12.18 14.61 -1.98
N GLY A 2 -11.23 14.81 -1.05
CA GLY A 2 -11.55 15.20 0.33
C GLY A 2 -11.94 14.01 1.21
N VAL A 3 -11.82 12.79 0.70
CA VAL A 3 -12.10 11.57 1.46
C VAL A 3 -10.92 11.27 2.39
N THR A 4 -11.24 11.03 3.65
CA THR A 4 -10.27 10.56 4.64
C THR A 4 -10.31 9.03 4.68
N HIS A 5 -9.16 8.40 4.52
CA HIS A 5 -8.99 6.95 4.67
C HIS A 5 -8.31 6.65 6.00
N ASP A 6 -8.92 5.82 6.83
CA ASP A 6 -8.27 5.30 8.02
C ASP A 6 -7.29 4.18 7.64
N LEU A 7 -6.00 4.51 7.63
CA LEU A 7 -4.94 3.57 7.28
C LEU A 7 -4.45 2.74 8.47
N GLN A 8 -4.82 3.10 9.70
CA GLN A 8 -4.29 2.50 10.92
C GLN A 8 -4.52 0.97 10.96
N PRO A 9 -5.70 0.43 10.63
CA PRO A 9 -5.92 -1.02 10.61
C PRO A 9 -5.01 -1.76 9.62
N THR A 10 -4.69 -1.14 8.49
CA THR A 10 -3.80 -1.74 7.48
C THR A 10 -2.35 -1.70 7.93
N ILE A 11 -1.92 -0.60 8.54
CA ILE A 11 -0.57 -0.45 9.09
C ILE A 11 -0.34 -1.47 10.21
N ASP A 12 -1.29 -1.66 11.11
CA ASP A 12 -1.18 -2.64 12.19
C ASP A 12 -1.18 -4.07 11.68
N ARG A 13 -2.00 -4.37 10.67
CA ARG A 13 -1.97 -5.66 9.97
C ARG A 13 -0.60 -5.95 9.37
N ILE A 14 0.00 -4.99 8.66
CA ILE A 14 1.34 -5.11 8.07
C ILE A 14 2.39 -5.35 9.15
N ARG A 15 2.36 -4.55 10.24
CA ARG A 15 3.30 -4.70 11.37
C ARG A 15 3.18 -6.06 12.07
N SER A 16 1.98 -6.64 12.10
CA SER A 16 1.76 -7.98 12.64
C SER A 16 2.16 -9.12 11.70
N GLY A 17 2.63 -8.81 10.48
CA GLY A 17 3.03 -9.81 9.48
C GLY A 17 1.87 -10.56 8.82
N LYS A 18 0.62 -10.09 8.98
CA LYS A 18 -0.57 -10.76 8.45
C LYS A 18 -0.84 -10.35 7.00
N LEU A 19 -1.11 -11.34 6.15
CA LEU A 19 -1.47 -11.14 4.75
C LEU A 19 -2.94 -11.54 4.50
N PHE A 20 -3.57 -10.85 3.57
CA PHE A 20 -4.77 -11.33 2.89
C PHE A 20 -4.38 -12.37 1.84
N THR A 21 -5.35 -13.16 1.40
CA THR A 21 -5.16 -14.20 0.38
C THR A 21 -5.09 -13.65 -1.06
N PHE A 22 -5.09 -12.33 -1.22
CA PHE A 22 -4.95 -11.70 -2.53
C PHE A 22 -3.52 -11.86 -3.05
N ARG A 23 -3.37 -12.21 -4.33
CA ARG A 23 -2.08 -12.45 -5.01
C ARG A 23 -1.02 -11.37 -4.74
N HIS A 24 -1.46 -10.11 -4.63
CA HIS A 24 -0.59 -8.94 -4.53
C HIS A 24 -0.39 -8.46 -3.09
N ASP A 25 -1.03 -9.06 -2.10
CA ASP A 25 -0.84 -8.65 -0.70
C ASP A 25 0.47 -9.24 -0.14
N GLY A 26 1.44 -8.38 0.16
CA GLY A 26 2.81 -8.74 0.52
C GLY A 26 3.75 -8.98 -0.67
N ALA A 27 3.27 -8.78 -1.90
CA ALA A 27 4.08 -8.96 -3.11
C ALA A 27 5.09 -7.82 -3.27
N THR A 28 6.10 -8.04 -4.13
CA THR A 28 7.08 -6.99 -4.47
C THR A 28 6.43 -5.96 -5.39
N TYR A 29 6.50 -4.68 -5.02
CA TYR A 29 6.18 -3.56 -5.90
C TYR A 29 7.47 -3.11 -6.60
N TYR A 30 7.49 -3.11 -7.92
CA TYR A 30 8.73 -2.88 -8.67
C TYR A 30 9.08 -1.41 -8.89
N ASN A 31 8.16 -0.48 -8.64
CA ASN A 31 8.36 0.96 -8.89
C ASN A 31 8.83 1.28 -10.33
N ASN A 32 8.33 0.54 -11.33
CA ASN A 32 8.77 0.65 -12.73
C ASN A 32 8.58 2.07 -13.32
N GLU A 33 7.56 2.79 -12.86
CA GLU A 33 7.28 4.17 -13.29
C GLU A 33 8.09 5.22 -12.50
N GLY A 34 8.91 4.81 -11.53
CA GLY A 34 9.76 5.72 -10.75
C GLY A 34 9.01 6.73 -9.88
N LYS A 35 7.75 6.44 -9.50
CA LYS A 35 6.90 7.33 -8.69
C LYS A 35 7.37 7.45 -7.24
N LEU A 36 8.07 6.45 -6.74
CA LEU A 36 8.71 6.46 -5.43
C LEU A 36 10.23 6.66 -5.57
N PRO A 37 10.92 7.19 -4.54
CA PRO A 37 12.39 7.28 -4.55
C PRO A 37 13.05 5.92 -4.77
N ASN A 38 14.31 5.91 -5.20
CA ASN A 38 15.06 4.66 -5.22
C ASN A 38 15.42 4.24 -3.79
N LEU A 39 15.20 2.96 -3.46
CA LEU A 39 15.68 2.39 -2.22
C LEU A 39 17.18 2.12 -2.34
N SER A 40 17.96 2.55 -1.34
CA SER A 40 19.37 2.17 -1.25
C SER A 40 19.55 0.68 -0.95
N ASN A 41 18.60 0.08 -0.21
CA ASN A 41 18.55 -1.34 0.14
C ASN A 41 17.10 -1.84 0.20
N GLY A 42 16.90 -3.11 -0.15
CA GLY A 42 15.60 -3.80 -0.04
C GLY A 42 14.70 -3.62 -1.25
N VAL A 43 13.43 -4.04 -1.11
CA VAL A 43 12.41 -3.93 -2.15
C VAL A 43 11.18 -3.24 -1.58
N TYR A 44 10.42 -2.58 -2.45
CA TYR A 44 9.08 -2.17 -2.07
C TYR A 44 8.17 -3.39 -1.96
N LYS A 45 7.28 -3.37 -0.98
CA LYS A 45 6.19 -4.34 -0.83
C LYS A 45 4.86 -3.63 -0.96
N GLU A 46 3.92 -4.26 -1.66
CA GLU A 46 2.55 -3.79 -1.77
C GLU A 46 1.61 -4.58 -0.85
N TYR A 47 0.64 -3.88 -0.28
CA TYR A 47 -0.39 -4.44 0.57
C TYR A 47 -1.75 -3.87 0.18
N VAL A 48 -2.76 -4.73 0.17
CA VAL A 48 -4.14 -4.35 -0.09
C VAL A 48 -4.69 -3.56 1.10
N HIS A 49 -5.24 -2.38 0.79
CA HIS A 49 -6.07 -1.62 1.71
C HIS A 49 -7.54 -1.87 1.31
N PRO A 50 -8.41 -2.35 2.23
CA PRO A 50 -9.81 -2.62 1.89
C PRO A 50 -10.51 -1.36 1.36
N THR A 51 -11.17 -1.46 0.21
CA THR A 51 -12.00 -0.38 -0.31
C THR A 51 -13.37 -0.42 0.37
N PRO A 52 -13.82 0.67 1.03
CA PRO A 52 -15.12 0.70 1.69
C PRO A 52 -16.27 0.32 0.74
N GLY A 53 -17.17 -0.55 1.19
CA GLY A 53 -18.31 -1.03 0.42
C GLY A 53 -17.99 -2.08 -0.65
N LEU A 54 -16.71 -2.37 -0.91
CA LEU A 54 -16.33 -3.43 -1.85
C LEU A 54 -16.42 -4.80 -1.17
N THR A 55 -17.20 -5.70 -1.75
CA THR A 55 -17.43 -7.06 -1.21
C THR A 55 -16.66 -8.15 -1.96
N ARG A 56 -16.10 -7.83 -3.13
CA ARG A 56 -15.37 -8.78 -3.98
C ARG A 56 -14.13 -8.13 -4.59
N GLY A 57 -13.04 -8.88 -4.63
CA GLY A 57 -11.76 -8.41 -5.14
C GLY A 57 -11.00 -7.51 -4.16
N ALA A 58 -9.77 -7.15 -4.53
CA ALA A 58 -8.88 -6.35 -3.68
C ALA A 58 -9.14 -4.84 -3.74
N GLY A 59 -9.91 -4.37 -4.72
CA GLY A 59 -10.08 -2.95 -5.02
C GLY A 59 -8.78 -2.28 -5.50
N PRO A 60 -8.79 -0.95 -5.71
CA PRO A 60 -7.62 -0.21 -6.20
C PRO A 60 -6.65 0.20 -5.09
N MET A 61 -7.09 0.28 -3.84
CA MET A 61 -6.33 0.92 -2.77
C MET A 61 -5.17 0.05 -2.28
N ARG A 62 -3.97 0.62 -2.16
CA ARG A 62 -2.78 -0.08 -1.65
C ARG A 62 -2.01 0.76 -0.64
N VAL A 63 -1.35 0.09 0.29
CA VAL A 63 -0.23 0.64 1.06
C VAL A 63 1.06 0.02 0.54
N ILE A 64 2.04 0.86 0.23
CA ILE A 64 3.37 0.46 -0.22
C ILE A 64 4.36 0.71 0.91
N THR A 65 5.18 -0.28 1.26
CA THR A 65 6.24 -0.12 2.26
C THR A 65 7.60 -0.26 1.62
N GLY A 66 8.58 0.55 2.03
CA GLY A 66 9.97 0.39 1.59
C GLY A 66 10.93 1.21 2.44
N GLY A 67 12.05 0.61 2.83
CA GLY A 67 12.96 1.20 3.82
C GLY A 67 12.20 1.50 5.12
N SER A 68 12.33 2.74 5.62
CA SER A 68 11.61 3.24 6.80
C SER A 68 10.31 4.00 6.48
N LYS A 69 9.88 4.01 5.22
CA LYS A 69 8.76 4.84 4.75
C LYS A 69 7.60 3.99 4.25
N MET A 70 6.42 4.60 4.27
CA MET A 70 5.18 4.02 3.73
C MET A 70 4.45 5.04 2.86
N TRP A 71 3.74 4.55 1.86
CA TRP A 71 2.94 5.34 0.95
C TRP A 71 1.56 4.72 0.79
N PHE A 72 0.55 5.56 0.59
CA PHE A 72 -0.80 5.16 0.25
C PHE A 72 -1.09 5.53 -1.20
N THR A 73 -1.74 4.63 -1.94
CA THR A 73 -2.34 4.92 -3.24
C THR A 73 -3.83 4.61 -3.19
N PRO A 74 -4.70 5.61 -3.40
CA PRO A 74 -6.15 5.39 -3.45
C PRO A 74 -6.63 4.82 -4.80
N ASP A 75 -5.79 4.91 -5.84
CA ASP A 75 -6.15 4.82 -7.25
C ASP A 75 -5.23 3.87 -8.04
N HIS A 76 -4.77 2.81 -7.37
CA HIS A 76 -3.97 1.74 -7.98
C HIS A 76 -2.69 2.24 -8.67
N TYR A 77 -1.83 2.85 -7.86
CA TYR A 77 -0.52 3.43 -8.20
C TYR A 77 -0.57 4.69 -9.07
N GLY A 78 -1.76 5.24 -9.37
CA GLY A 78 -1.91 6.52 -10.08
C GLY A 78 -1.29 7.68 -9.30
N THR A 79 -1.65 7.79 -8.03
CA THR A 79 -1.21 8.78 -7.05
C THR A 79 -0.49 8.07 -5.90
N MET A 80 0.64 8.63 -5.48
CA MET A 80 1.42 8.16 -4.33
C MET A 80 1.48 9.23 -3.25
N ILE A 81 0.89 8.95 -2.09
CA ILE A 81 0.85 9.85 -0.94
C ILE A 81 1.75 9.27 0.15
N GLN A 82 2.82 9.99 0.52
CA GLN A 82 3.66 9.54 1.62
C GLN A 82 2.91 9.65 2.95
N ILE A 83 2.87 8.56 3.72
CA ILE A 83 2.32 8.54 5.07
C ILE A 83 3.36 9.18 6.00
N LYS A 84 2.92 10.15 6.80
CA LYS A 84 3.72 10.81 7.83
C LYS A 84 3.18 10.36 9.19
N PHE A 85 4.08 9.97 10.08
CA PHE A 85 3.81 9.61 11.47
C PHE A 85 4.20 10.77 12.39
#